data_AF-A0A2E9E6P9-F1
#
_entry.id   AF-A0A2E9E6P9-F1
#
_cell.length_a   1.000
_cell.length_b   1.000
_cell.length_c   1.000
_cell.angle_alpha   90.00
_cell.angle_beta   90.00
_cell.angle_gamma   90.00
#
_symmetry.space_group_name_H-M   'P 1'
#
loop_
_entity.id
_entity.type
_entity.pdbx_description
1 polymer ?
#
loop_
_entity_poly.entity_id
_entity_poly.type
_entity_poly.pdbx_seq_one_letter_code
_entity_poly.pdbx_strand_id
1 'polypeptide(L)'
;MKKLLTILALCLFSVSTGALAGTCNGEFGWLGKGKVFGLAEGDFIFTGEFSGAFFNTDVNDPTHKATVQCPGSWHVQGGEGNSQGVCILKDAAGDKMFFTWAGTGSFPVTGGPFQVTGGTGKFEGSAGGGDFVGHTVAMDDEMNGMGYATWTNCTY
;
A
#
# COMPACT_ATOMS: atom_id res chain seq x y z
N MET A 1 -22.05 9.01 -62.72
CA MET A 1 -21.06 8.63 -61.70
C MET A 1 -21.22 9.55 -60.48
N LYS A 2 -22.10 9.19 -59.53
CA LYS A 2 -22.25 9.92 -58.25
C LYS A 2 -21.60 9.06 -57.17
N LYS A 3 -20.42 9.47 -56.69
CA LYS A 3 -19.73 8.80 -55.58
C LYS A 3 -20.44 9.21 -54.28
N LEU A 4 -21.09 8.24 -53.66
CA LEU A 4 -21.69 8.33 -52.33
C LEU A 4 -20.53 8.29 -51.31
N LEU A 5 -20.30 9.37 -50.57
CA LEU A 5 -19.39 9.36 -49.41
C LEU A 5 -20.17 8.82 -48.21
N THR A 6 -19.85 7.59 -47.79
CA THR A 6 -20.33 7.02 -46.53
C THR A 6 -19.35 7.42 -45.43
N ILE A 7 -19.76 8.35 -44.57
CA ILE A 7 -19.02 8.71 -43.35
C ILE A 7 -19.39 7.68 -42.28
N LEU A 8 -18.47 6.76 -41.99
CA LEU A 8 -18.62 5.79 -40.89
C LEU A 8 -18.14 6.48 -39.60
N ALA A 9 -19.08 7.00 -38.80
CA ALA A 9 -18.80 7.51 -37.47
C ALA A 9 -18.52 6.31 -36.53
N LEU A 10 -17.24 6.07 -36.24
CA LEU A 10 -16.82 5.06 -35.27
C LEU A 10 -17.08 5.64 -33.86
N CYS A 11 -18.24 5.30 -33.29
CA CYS A 11 -18.53 5.60 -31.89
C CYS A 11 -17.50 4.87 -31.00
N LEU A 12 -16.58 5.63 -30.42
CA LEU A 12 -15.74 5.17 -29.32
C LEU A 12 -16.68 4.89 -28.14
N PHE A 13 -17.05 3.62 -27.96
CA PHE A 13 -17.62 3.15 -26.70
C PHE A 13 -16.54 3.30 -25.64
N SER A 14 -16.61 4.35 -24.83
CA SER A 14 -15.93 4.41 -23.55
C SER A 14 -16.55 3.33 -22.65
N VAL A 15 -15.96 2.14 -22.68
CA VAL A 15 -16.25 1.08 -21.71
C VAL A 15 -15.81 1.63 -20.37
N SER A 16 -16.74 2.13 -19.57
CA SER A 16 -16.50 2.36 -18.14
C SER A 16 -16.29 0.98 -17.52
N THR A 17 -15.06 0.51 -17.46
CA THR A 17 -14.72 -0.63 -16.63
C THR A 17 -15.08 -0.22 -15.21
N GLY A 18 -16.13 -0.84 -14.65
CA GLY A 18 -16.47 -0.64 -13.24
C GLY A 18 -15.25 -0.97 -12.39
N ALA A 19 -15.18 -0.36 -11.19
CA ALA A 19 -14.10 -0.62 -10.26
C ALA A 19 -13.89 -2.13 -10.10
N LEU A 20 -12.65 -2.58 -10.27
CA LEU A 20 -12.28 -3.97 -10.03
C LEU A 20 -12.43 -4.22 -8.53
N ALA A 21 -13.35 -5.13 -8.19
CA ALA A 21 -13.50 -5.61 -6.83
C ALA A 21 -12.53 -6.77 -6.57
N GLY A 22 -11.75 -6.68 -5.49
CA GLY A 22 -10.79 -7.71 -5.12
C GLY A 22 -10.55 -7.77 -3.62
N THR A 23 -9.59 -8.61 -3.22
CA THR A 23 -9.11 -8.64 -1.83
C THR A 23 -7.61 -8.44 -1.80
N CYS A 24 -7.08 -7.81 -0.76
CA CYS A 24 -5.63 -7.66 -0.59
C CYS A 24 -5.16 -8.25 0.75
N ASN A 25 -5.64 -9.46 1.07
CA ASN A 25 -5.21 -10.18 2.26
C ASN A 25 -3.86 -10.84 1.98
N GLY A 26 -2.88 -10.73 2.87
CA GLY A 26 -1.55 -11.27 2.58
C GLY A 26 -0.42 -10.69 3.41
N GLU A 27 0.80 -10.84 2.91
CA GLU A 27 2.01 -10.35 3.57
C GLU A 27 2.75 -9.31 2.72
N PHE A 28 3.06 -8.17 3.32
CA PHE A 28 3.92 -7.14 2.79
C PHE A 28 5.29 -7.23 3.46
N GLY A 29 6.30 -7.76 2.77
CA GLY A 29 7.69 -7.69 3.24
C GLY A 29 8.27 -6.30 2.97
N TRP A 30 8.94 -5.69 3.94
CA TRP A 30 9.39 -4.30 3.83
C TRP A 30 10.79 -4.04 4.39
N LEU A 31 11.43 -3.04 3.80
CA LEU A 31 12.62 -2.34 4.28
C LEU A 31 12.24 -0.87 4.52
N GLY A 32 12.39 -0.42 5.76
CA GLY A 32 12.13 0.94 6.22
C GLY A 32 13.39 1.80 6.08
N LYS A 33 13.40 2.71 5.10
CA LYS A 33 14.50 3.67 4.90
C LYS A 33 14.04 5.06 5.29
N GLY A 34 14.85 5.76 6.07
CA GLY A 34 14.50 7.10 6.51
C GLY A 34 15.46 7.68 7.52
N LYS A 35 14.97 8.68 8.26
CA LYS A 35 15.71 9.34 9.32
C LYS A 35 15.07 9.01 10.66
N VAL A 36 15.91 8.58 11.60
CA VAL A 36 15.55 8.40 13.01
C VAL A 36 16.10 9.57 13.81
N PHE A 37 15.23 10.19 14.60
CA PHE A 37 15.56 11.21 15.58
C PHE A 37 15.38 10.61 16.97
N GLY A 38 16.48 10.33 17.66
CA GLY A 38 16.43 9.91 19.06
C GLY A 38 15.97 11.06 19.96
N LEU A 39 15.15 10.76 20.95
CA LEU A 39 14.63 11.72 21.93
C LEU A 39 15.19 11.37 23.32
N ALA A 40 14.34 10.91 24.24
CA ALA A 40 14.74 10.30 25.51
C ALA A 40 15.14 8.82 25.32
N GLU A 41 15.66 8.18 26.36
CA GLU A 41 15.98 6.76 26.33
C GLU A 41 14.73 5.93 25.96
N GLY A 42 14.81 5.17 24.86
CA GLY A 42 13.70 4.37 24.34
C GLY A 42 12.71 5.12 23.44
N ASP A 43 12.82 6.44 23.33
CA ASP A 43 11.91 7.28 22.54
C ASP A 43 12.57 7.72 21.24
N PHE A 44 11.82 7.64 20.14
CA PHE A 44 12.32 8.08 18.83
C PHE A 44 11.20 8.52 17.89
N ILE A 45 11.56 9.36 16.93
CA ILE A 45 10.72 9.66 15.77
C ILE A 45 11.43 9.14 14.52
N PHE A 46 10.74 8.30 13.76
CA PHE A 46 11.10 7.91 12.41
C PHE A 46 10.26 8.69 11.39
N THR A 47 10.90 9.12 10.31
CA THR A 47 10.26 9.61 9.09
C THR A 47 10.96 9.02 7.88
N GLY A 48 10.20 8.43 6.98
CA GLY A 48 10.76 7.71 5.85
C GLY A 48 9.72 6.94 5.05
N GLU A 49 10.14 5.82 4.48
CA GLU A 49 9.31 4.95 3.64
C GLU A 49 9.58 3.49 3.98
N PHE A 50 8.51 2.70 4.08
CA PHE A 50 8.58 1.24 4.11
C PHE A 50 8.29 0.69 2.72
N SER A 51 9.23 -0.06 2.14
CA SER A 51 9.13 -0.50 0.74
C SER A 51 9.50 -1.96 0.54
N GLY A 52 8.80 -2.62 -0.39
CA GLY A 52 9.05 -4.02 -0.74
C GLY A 52 7.93 -4.64 -1.58
N ALA A 53 7.65 -5.92 -1.35
CA ALA A 53 6.73 -6.72 -2.17
C ALA A 53 5.57 -7.26 -1.35
N PHE A 54 4.39 -7.32 -1.98
CA PHE A 54 3.17 -7.86 -1.39
C PHE A 54 2.83 -9.23 -1.97
N PHE A 55 2.50 -10.18 -1.10
CA PHE A 55 2.08 -11.53 -1.44
C PHE A 55 0.66 -11.75 -0.97
N ASN A 56 -0.29 -11.52 -1.88
CA ASN A 56 -1.69 -11.82 -1.64
C ASN A 56 -1.90 -13.34 -1.43
N THR A 57 -2.80 -13.71 -0.52
CA THR A 57 -3.24 -15.08 -0.31
C THR A 57 -4.00 -15.64 -1.52
N ASP A 58 -4.75 -14.80 -2.23
CA ASP A 58 -5.25 -15.12 -3.58
C ASP A 58 -4.16 -14.81 -4.61
N VAL A 59 -3.51 -15.88 -5.10
CA VAL A 59 -2.43 -15.78 -6.08
C VAL A 59 -2.87 -15.34 -7.47
N ASN A 60 -4.19 -15.32 -7.73
CA ASN A 60 -4.75 -14.85 -8.99
C ASN A 60 -5.20 -13.39 -8.93
N ASP A 61 -5.27 -12.79 -7.73
CA ASP A 61 -5.63 -11.39 -7.55
C ASP A 61 -4.52 -10.47 -8.13
N PRO A 62 -4.87 -9.38 -8.84
CA PRO A 62 -3.87 -8.48 -9.44
C PRO A 62 -2.90 -7.81 -8.47
N THR A 63 -3.22 -7.80 -7.17
CA THR A 63 -2.30 -7.30 -6.14
C THR A 63 -1.22 -8.31 -5.75
N HIS A 64 -1.34 -9.59 -6.12
CA HIS A 64 -0.33 -10.59 -5.84
C HIS A 64 1.00 -10.26 -6.56
N LYS A 65 2.11 -10.24 -5.80
CA LYS A 65 3.45 -9.84 -6.26
C LYS A 65 3.54 -8.38 -6.72
N ALA A 66 2.62 -7.53 -6.30
CA ALA A 66 2.75 -6.09 -6.49
C ALA A 66 3.86 -5.52 -5.59
N THR A 67 4.42 -4.39 -6.02
CA THR A 67 5.30 -3.57 -5.17
C THR A 67 4.46 -2.70 -4.25
N VAL A 68 4.93 -2.45 -3.04
CA VAL A 68 4.28 -1.53 -2.09
C VAL A 68 5.33 -0.56 -1.58
N GLN A 69 4.98 0.73 -1.60
CA GLN A 69 5.76 1.82 -1.02
C GLN A 69 4.87 2.58 -0.04
N CYS A 70 5.28 2.68 1.22
CA CYS A 70 4.51 3.33 2.26
C CYS A 70 5.31 4.47 2.92
N PRO A 71 5.31 5.69 2.35
CA PRO A 71 5.81 6.88 3.01
C PRO A 71 5.03 7.15 4.30
N GLY A 72 5.73 7.42 5.40
CA GLY A 72 5.09 7.65 6.68
C GLY A 72 6.03 8.09 7.79
N SER A 73 5.46 8.14 8.98
CA SER A 73 6.16 8.47 10.22
C SER A 73 5.78 7.50 11.33
N TRP A 74 6.68 7.31 12.28
CA TRP A 74 6.44 6.54 13.49
C TRP A 74 7.07 7.26 14.68
N HIS A 75 6.26 7.57 15.69
CA HIS A 75 6.72 8.16 16.95
C HIS A 75 6.54 7.12 18.06
N VAL A 76 7.63 6.75 18.71
CA VAL A 76 7.63 5.87 19.88
C VAL A 76 7.94 6.69 21.12
N GLN A 77 7.07 6.60 22.11
CA GLN A 77 7.18 7.28 23.40
C GLN A 77 6.83 6.28 24.53
N GLY A 78 7.75 6.08 25.48
CA GLY A 78 7.57 5.13 26.58
C GLY A 78 7.38 3.69 26.10
N GLY A 79 7.93 3.34 24.93
CA GLY A 79 7.73 2.05 24.27
C GLY A 79 6.46 1.93 23.42
N GLU A 80 5.53 2.88 23.52
CA GLU A 80 4.29 2.91 22.74
C GLU A 80 4.45 3.72 21.45
N GLY A 81 4.06 3.13 20.34
CA GLY A 81 4.21 3.66 19.00
C GLY A 81 2.90 4.20 18.44
N ASN A 82 2.98 5.36 17.77
CA ASN A 82 1.94 5.91 16.91
C ASN A 82 2.52 6.11 15.52
N SER A 83 1.94 5.45 14.52
CA SER A 83 2.43 5.45 13.15
C SER A 83 1.32 5.83 12.17
N GLN A 84 1.69 6.48 11.07
CA GLN A 84 0.74 6.89 10.04
C GLN A 84 1.44 7.17 8.72
N GLY A 85 0.68 7.08 7.63
CA GLY A 85 1.17 7.43 6.32
C GLY A 85 0.19 7.13 5.19
N VAL A 86 0.77 7.04 4.00
CA VAL A 86 0.07 6.58 2.79
C VAL A 86 0.83 5.38 2.23
N CYS A 87 0.16 4.56 1.43
CA CYS A 87 0.80 3.51 0.64
C CYS A 87 0.42 3.62 -0.82
N ILE A 88 1.33 3.16 -1.68
CA ILE A 88 1.15 3.00 -3.11
C ILE A 88 1.48 1.55 -3.44
N LEU A 89 0.47 0.78 -3.77
CA LEU A 89 0.64 -0.53 -4.39
C LEU A 89 0.74 -0.34 -5.90
N LYS A 90 1.66 -1.04 -6.55
CA LYS A 90 1.85 -0.96 -8.00
C LYS A 90 2.15 -2.34 -8.58
N ASP A 91 1.36 -2.75 -9.56
CA ASP A 91 1.50 -4.02 -10.25
C ASP A 91 2.57 -3.98 -11.36
N ALA A 92 2.79 -5.11 -12.04
CA ALA A 92 3.75 -5.22 -13.13
C ALA A 92 3.36 -4.43 -14.40
N ALA A 93 2.08 -4.11 -14.58
CA ALA A 93 1.59 -3.28 -15.68
C ALA A 93 1.78 -1.77 -15.38
N GLY A 94 2.08 -1.42 -14.12
CA GLY A 94 2.25 -0.05 -13.65
C GLY A 94 0.96 0.56 -13.11
N ASP A 95 -0.12 -0.21 -13.03
CA ASP A 95 -1.39 0.21 -12.43
C ASP A 95 -1.22 0.30 -10.92
N LYS A 96 -1.81 1.34 -10.32
CA LYS A 96 -1.58 1.70 -8.91
C LYS A 96 -2.86 1.68 -8.09
N MET A 97 -2.71 1.36 -6.81
CA MET A 97 -3.74 1.53 -5.80
C MET A 97 -3.17 2.32 -4.62
N PHE A 98 -3.97 3.20 -4.04
CA PHE A 98 -3.55 4.15 -3.03
C PHE A 98 -4.24 3.88 -1.71
N PHE A 99 -3.50 3.96 -0.61
CA PHE A 99 -4.02 3.70 0.74
C PHE A 99 -3.63 4.82 1.69
N THR A 100 -4.46 5.06 2.70
CA THR A 100 -4.06 5.74 3.94
C THR A 100 -4.01 4.72 5.07
N TRP A 101 -3.06 4.82 5.97
CA TRP A 101 -2.93 3.91 7.11
C TRP A 101 -2.55 4.67 8.38
N ALA A 102 -3.00 4.16 9.51
CA ALA A 102 -2.60 4.61 10.83
C ALA A 102 -2.56 3.41 11.77
N GLY A 103 -1.58 3.36 12.66
CA GLY A 103 -1.40 2.27 13.58
C GLY A 103 -0.89 2.71 14.95
N THR A 104 -1.20 1.88 15.93
CA THR A 104 -0.70 2.02 17.31
C THR A 104 -0.15 0.69 17.79
N GLY A 105 0.71 0.72 18.80
CA GLY A 105 1.16 -0.49 19.50
C GLY A 105 2.56 -0.37 20.06
N SER A 106 2.96 -1.33 20.88
CA SER A 106 4.28 -1.34 21.52
C SER A 106 5.38 -1.79 20.56
N PHE A 107 6.45 -1.01 20.42
CA PHE A 107 7.62 -1.38 19.61
C PHE A 107 8.14 -2.78 20.00
N PRO A 108 8.44 -3.70 19.05
CA PRO A 108 8.59 -3.50 17.60
C PRO A 108 7.35 -3.77 16.74
N VAL A 109 6.16 -3.81 17.35
CA VAL A 109 4.89 -4.17 16.67
C VAL A 109 3.95 -2.98 16.65
N THR A 110 3.33 -2.71 15.50
CA THR A 110 2.27 -1.70 15.37
C THR A 110 1.18 -2.25 14.47
N GLY A 111 -0.07 -1.88 14.73
CA GLY A 111 -1.18 -2.30 13.87
C GLY A 111 -2.33 -1.32 13.91
N GLY A 112 -3.21 -1.44 12.93
CA GLY A 112 -4.37 -0.58 12.82
C GLY A 112 -5.06 -0.70 11.46
N PRO A 113 -6.08 0.14 11.23
CA PRO A 113 -6.80 0.14 9.98
C PRO A 113 -6.03 0.84 8.87
N PHE A 114 -6.30 0.43 7.64
CA PHE A 114 -5.99 1.19 6.44
C PHE A 114 -7.23 1.30 5.55
N GLN A 115 -7.23 2.28 4.65
CA GLN A 115 -8.34 2.55 3.73
C GLN A 115 -7.80 2.71 2.32
N VAL A 116 -8.48 2.10 1.34
CA VAL A 116 -8.22 2.29 -0.09
C VAL A 116 -8.87 3.60 -0.51
N THR A 117 -8.06 4.49 -1.06
CA THR A 117 -8.47 5.87 -1.39
C THR A 117 -8.61 6.11 -2.89
N GLY A 118 -8.25 5.13 -3.71
CA GLY A 118 -8.41 5.15 -5.16
C GLY A 118 -7.34 4.32 -5.87
N GLY A 119 -7.29 4.45 -7.19
CA GLY A 119 -6.29 3.78 -8.02
C GLY A 119 -6.30 4.28 -9.46
N THR A 120 -5.48 3.64 -10.30
CA THR A 120 -5.33 3.93 -11.73
C THR A 120 -5.43 2.66 -12.55
N GLY A 121 -5.75 2.78 -13.84
CA GLY A 121 -5.83 1.63 -14.74
C GLY A 121 -6.85 0.62 -14.25
N LYS A 122 -6.46 -0.65 -14.06
CA LYS A 122 -7.39 -1.68 -13.56
C LYS A 122 -7.92 -1.42 -12.14
N PHE A 123 -7.24 -0.58 -11.35
CA PHE A 123 -7.65 -0.20 -10.00
C PHE A 123 -8.40 1.14 -9.96
N GLU A 124 -8.76 1.71 -11.10
CA GLU A 124 -9.55 2.93 -11.14
C GLU A 124 -10.90 2.71 -10.44
N GLY A 125 -11.25 3.62 -9.53
CA GLY A 125 -12.48 3.53 -8.73
C GLY A 125 -12.43 2.56 -7.54
N SER A 126 -11.30 1.90 -7.27
CA SER A 126 -11.15 1.02 -6.09
C SER A 126 -11.38 1.78 -4.78
N ALA A 127 -12.08 1.12 -3.84
CA ALA A 127 -12.43 1.64 -2.54
C ALA A 127 -12.69 0.50 -1.55
N GLY A 128 -12.41 0.74 -0.27
CA GLY A 128 -12.46 -0.30 0.75
C GLY A 128 -11.38 -0.06 1.81
N GLY A 129 -10.83 -1.13 2.35
CA GLY A 129 -9.84 -1.06 3.40
C GLY A 129 -9.66 -2.41 4.08
N GLY A 130 -8.89 -2.41 5.15
CA GLY A 130 -8.61 -3.58 5.95
C GLY A 130 -7.80 -3.22 7.19
N ASP A 131 -7.22 -4.23 7.81
CA ASP A 131 -6.34 -4.09 8.97
C ASP A 131 -4.93 -4.56 8.62
N PHE A 132 -3.93 -3.93 9.22
CA PHE A 132 -2.56 -4.39 9.14
C PHE A 132 -1.96 -4.60 10.53
N VAL A 133 -1.01 -5.55 10.62
CA VAL A 133 -0.09 -5.68 11.76
C VAL A 133 1.32 -5.75 11.21
N GLY A 134 2.12 -4.72 11.50
CA GLY A 134 3.53 -4.62 11.13
C GLY A 134 4.46 -5.09 12.24
N HIS A 135 5.49 -5.83 11.86
CA HIS A 135 6.54 -6.35 12.73
C HIS A 135 7.91 -5.90 12.25
N THR A 136 8.63 -5.14 13.07
CA THR A 136 10.07 -4.94 12.85
C THR A 136 10.81 -6.19 13.34
N VAL A 137 11.51 -6.87 12.44
CA VAL A 137 12.21 -8.14 12.74
C VAL A 137 13.67 -7.89 13.07
N ALA A 138 14.35 -7.06 12.28
CA ALA A 138 15.76 -6.76 12.44
C ALA A 138 16.10 -5.38 11.89
N MET A 139 17.30 -4.89 12.22
CA MET A 139 17.91 -3.74 11.56
C MET A 139 19.02 -4.25 10.64
N ASP A 140 19.27 -3.57 9.52
CA ASP A 140 20.46 -3.81 8.69
C ASP A 140 21.70 -3.11 9.27
N ASP A 141 22.86 -3.29 8.61
CA ASP A 141 24.14 -2.68 9.04
C ASP A 141 24.14 -1.14 8.98
N GLU A 142 23.17 -0.54 8.27
CA GLU A 142 22.95 0.90 8.17
C GLU A 142 21.86 1.40 9.13
N MET A 143 21.36 0.54 10.01
CA MET A 143 20.27 0.80 10.96
C MET A 143 18.90 1.08 10.31
N ASN A 144 18.67 0.59 9.09
CA ASN A 144 17.33 0.56 8.49
C ASN A 144 16.54 -0.63 9.04
N GLY A 145 15.27 -0.41 9.38
CA GLY A 145 14.39 -1.47 9.87
C GLY A 145 13.94 -2.41 8.76
N MET A 146 13.91 -3.71 9.03
CA MET A 146 13.40 -4.74 8.12
C MET A 146 12.33 -5.55 8.80
N GLY A 147 11.30 -5.93 8.04
CA GLY A 147 10.18 -6.62 8.62
C GLY A 147 9.12 -7.04 7.62
N TYR A 148 7.93 -7.30 8.15
CA TYR A 148 6.75 -7.61 7.35
C TYR A 148 5.50 -7.01 7.99
N ALA A 149 4.44 -6.86 7.20
CA ALA A 149 3.12 -6.57 7.69
C ALA A 149 2.13 -7.61 7.17
N THR A 150 1.28 -8.13 8.05
CA THR A 150 0.16 -8.99 7.65
C THR A 150 -1.06 -8.12 7.44
N TRP A 151 -1.72 -8.26 6.29
CA TRP A 151 -2.93 -7.53 5.93
C TRP A 151 -4.12 -8.48 5.96
N THR A 152 -5.17 -8.11 6.69
CA THR A 152 -6.39 -8.92 6.87
C THR A 152 -7.63 -8.09 6.65
N ASN A 153 -8.75 -8.77 6.37
CA ASN A 153 -10.04 -8.14 6.07
C ASN A 153 -9.97 -7.13 4.91
N CYS A 154 -8.97 -7.25 4.02
CA CYS A 154 -8.78 -6.28 2.97
C CYS A 154 -9.74 -6.49 1.79
N THR A 155 -10.46 -5.43 1.42
CA THR A 155 -11.20 -5.31 0.16
C THR A 155 -10.83 -4.01 -0.57
N TYR A 156 -10.96 -4.00 -1.90
CA TYR A 156 -10.73 -2.84 -2.75
C TYR A 156 -11.62 -2.84 -4.00
#